data_AF-A0A7S2YZN2-F1
#
_entry.id   AF-A0A7S2YZN2-F1
#
_cell.length_a   1.000
_cell.length_b   1.000
_cell.length_c   1.000
_cell.angle_alpha   90.00
_cell.angle_beta   90.00
_cell.angle_gamma   90.00
#
_symmetry.space_group_name_H-M   'P 1'
#
loop_
_entity.id
_entity.type
_entity.pdbx_description
1 polymer ?
#
loop_
_entity_poly.entity_id
_entity_poly.type
_entity_poly.pdbx_seq_one_letter_code
_entity_poly.pdbx_strand_id
1 'polypeptide(L)'
;SMAVSMSPTYTLRLLVGSSNPVKLEGARRGVSLGMSNTHVLATPYNAPSNVSEQPFGDCETLEGALNRLKATQAEALRRNDLAQDDAEMFDFVASIEGGCAWRAADGSEGGPKDALACFAWATVQDLKSGVVGRSRSAEFVLPASIAQRVADGE
;
A
#
# COMPACT_ATOMS: atom_id res chain seq x y z
N SER A 1 8.41 10.71 -37.96
CA SER A 1 7.20 10.14 -37.35
C SER A 1 6.93 10.93 -36.08
N MET A 2 5.92 11.80 -36.08
CA MET A 2 5.56 12.59 -34.91
C MET A 2 4.77 11.69 -33.96
N ALA A 3 5.31 11.45 -32.77
CA ALA A 3 4.54 10.85 -31.68
C ALA A 3 3.43 11.84 -31.32
N VAL A 4 2.20 11.52 -31.72
CA VAL A 4 1.01 12.17 -31.19
C VAL A 4 0.96 11.83 -29.71
N SER A 5 1.31 12.79 -28.87
CA SER A 5 1.03 12.74 -27.44
C SER A 5 -0.49 12.68 -27.29
N MET A 6 -1.02 11.48 -27.04
CA MET A 6 -2.40 11.35 -26.60
C MET A 6 -2.44 11.84 -25.16
N SER A 7 -2.98 13.05 -24.97
CA SER A 7 -3.39 13.53 -23.66
C SER A 7 -4.32 12.49 -23.01
N PRO A 8 -4.14 12.15 -21.72
CA PRO A 8 -4.92 11.12 -21.06
C PRO A 8 -6.41 11.44 -21.13
N THR A 9 -7.21 10.52 -21.66
CA THR A 9 -8.64 10.73 -21.91
C THR A 9 -9.49 10.62 -20.64
N TYR A 10 -8.90 10.19 -19.52
CA TYR A 10 -9.59 10.08 -18.24
C TYR A 10 -8.62 10.32 -17.06
N THR A 11 -9.09 11.03 -16.04
CA THR A 11 -8.39 11.19 -14.76
C THR A 11 -8.95 10.19 -13.78
N LEU A 12 -8.12 9.26 -13.31
CA LEU A 12 -8.45 8.32 -12.25
C LEU A 12 -8.02 8.91 -10.92
N ARG A 13 -8.93 8.93 -9.94
CA ARG A 13 -8.67 9.48 -8.62
C ARG A 13 -8.46 8.35 -7.61
N LEU A 14 -7.30 8.39 -6.96
CA LEU A 14 -6.87 7.39 -6.00
C LEU A 14 -6.76 8.03 -4.61
N LEU A 15 -7.47 7.51 -3.61
CA LEU A 15 -7.22 7.89 -2.21
C LEU A 15 -6.24 6.88 -1.58
N VAL A 16 -5.14 7.35 -1.02
CA VAL A 16 -4.11 6.50 -0.42
C VAL A 16 -4.12 6.66 1.09
N GLY A 17 -4.30 5.56 1.82
CA GLY A 17 -4.32 5.49 3.28
C GLY A 17 -2.98 5.71 3.97
N SER A 18 -2.14 6.61 3.45
CA SER A 18 -0.91 7.06 4.09
C SER A 18 -0.57 8.49 3.70
N SER A 19 -0.02 9.26 4.64
CA SER A 19 0.62 10.56 4.41
C SER A 19 2.11 10.46 4.05
N ASN A 20 2.69 9.26 4.08
CA ASN A 20 4.09 9.07 3.70
C ASN A 20 4.26 9.27 2.17
N PRO A 21 5.11 10.21 1.72
CA PRO A 21 5.25 10.54 0.30
C PRO A 21 5.75 9.37 -0.55
N VAL A 22 6.56 8.46 0.03
CA VAL A 22 7.05 7.25 -0.66
C VAL A 22 5.90 6.28 -0.91
N LYS A 23 5.03 6.07 0.08
CA LYS A 23 3.85 5.19 -0.06
C LYS A 23 2.83 5.77 -1.04
N LEU A 24 2.60 7.09 -0.98
CA LEU A 24 1.72 7.80 -1.91
C LEU A 24 2.17 7.63 -3.36
N GLU A 25 3.45 7.92 -3.64
CA GLU A 25 4.00 7.82 -5.00
C GLU A 25 4.09 6.36 -5.46
N GLY A 26 4.42 5.42 -4.56
CA GLY A 26 4.41 3.98 -4.86
C GLY A 26 3.03 3.50 -5.30
N ALA A 27 1.97 3.87 -4.57
CA ALA A 27 0.58 3.55 -4.94
C ALA A 27 0.17 4.19 -6.27
N ARG A 28 0.47 5.49 -6.46
CA ARG A 28 0.16 6.23 -7.71
C ARG A 28 0.80 5.54 -8.93
N ARG A 29 2.10 5.20 -8.83
CA ARG A 29 2.83 4.52 -9.91
C ARG A 29 2.30 3.12 -10.15
N GLY A 30 2.04 2.35 -9.09
CA GLY A 30 1.49 0.99 -9.20
C GLY A 30 0.16 0.97 -9.95
N VAL A 31 -0.77 1.86 -9.59
CA VAL A 31 -2.05 1.99 -10.30
C VAL A 31 -1.84 2.48 -11.74
N SER A 32 -0.94 3.44 -11.96
CA SER A 32 -0.64 3.95 -13.31
C SER A 32 -0.12 2.87 -14.25
N LEU A 33 0.67 1.90 -13.76
CA LEU A 33 1.18 0.79 -14.57
C LEU A 33 0.09 -0.21 -14.97
N GLY A 34 -0.96 -0.35 -14.15
CA GLY A 34 -2.09 -1.23 -14.41
C GLY A 34 -3.19 -0.62 -15.30
N MET A 35 -3.13 0.69 -15.56
CA MET A 35 -4.19 1.44 -16.23
C MET A 35 -3.68 2.11 -17.51
N SER A 36 -4.23 1.71 -18.65
CA SER A 36 -3.87 2.29 -19.96
C SER A 36 -4.50 3.68 -20.16
N ASN A 37 -3.75 4.65 -20.70
CA ASN A 37 -4.26 5.97 -21.12
C ASN A 37 -4.91 6.82 -20.01
N THR A 38 -4.49 6.64 -18.76
CA THR A 38 -5.09 7.29 -17.59
C THR A 38 -4.09 8.18 -16.86
N HIS A 39 -4.53 9.38 -16.47
CA HIS A 39 -3.79 10.21 -15.52
C HIS A 39 -4.23 9.87 -14.09
N VAL A 40 -3.32 9.37 -13.25
CA VAL A 40 -3.64 9.02 -11.86
C VAL A 40 -3.36 10.19 -10.94
N LEU A 41 -4.41 10.75 -10.34
CA LEU A 41 -4.34 11.75 -9.28
C LEU A 41 -4.47 11.08 -7.91
N ALA A 42 -3.35 10.97 -7.19
CA ALA A 42 -3.32 10.39 -5.85
C ALA A 42 -3.48 11.45 -4.76
N THR A 43 -4.42 11.22 -3.83
CA THR A 43 -4.67 12.07 -2.66
C THR A 43 -4.27 11.30 -1.39
N PRO A 44 -3.49 11.87 -0.46
CA PRO A 44 -3.16 11.22 0.79
C PRO A 44 -4.32 11.31 1.81
N TYR A 45 -4.43 10.28 2.65
CA TYR A 45 -5.30 10.22 3.81
C TYR A 45 -4.57 9.51 4.96
N ASN A 46 -4.56 10.10 6.15
CA ASN A 46 -3.93 9.51 7.33
C ASN A 46 -4.85 8.46 7.98
N ALA A 47 -4.95 7.29 7.36
CA ALA A 47 -5.77 6.19 7.87
C ALA A 47 -5.08 5.46 9.03
N PRO A 48 -5.77 5.11 10.13
CA PRO A 48 -5.18 4.33 11.22
C PRO A 48 -4.96 2.86 10.81
N SER A 49 -3.87 2.25 11.27
CA SER A 49 -3.59 0.81 11.09
C SER A 49 -4.23 -0.06 12.16
N ASN A 50 -4.47 0.49 13.36
CA ASN A 50 -4.99 -0.24 14.53
C ASN A 50 -4.20 -1.51 14.90
N VAL A 51 -2.93 -1.57 14.51
CA VAL A 51 -1.93 -2.56 14.93
C VAL A 51 -0.72 -1.81 15.51
N SER A 52 0.35 -2.50 15.89
CA SER A 52 1.56 -1.83 16.37
C SER A 52 2.14 -0.85 15.33
N GLU A 53 2.86 0.17 15.78
CA GLU A 53 3.54 1.14 14.90
C GLU A 53 4.60 0.46 14.01
N GLN A 54 5.16 -0.66 14.47
CA GLN A 54 6.07 -1.51 13.73
C GLN A 54 5.52 -2.95 13.69
N PRO A 55 4.59 -3.27 12.77
CA PRO A 55 3.99 -4.59 12.66
C PRO A 55 5.04 -5.69 12.51
N PHE A 56 4.84 -6.78 13.25
CA PHE A 56 5.74 -7.93 13.26
C PHE A 56 5.04 -9.19 12.73
N GLY A 57 5.61 -9.77 11.68
CA GLY A 57 5.06 -10.92 10.98
C GLY A 57 4.05 -10.54 9.89
N ASP A 58 3.79 -11.48 9.00
CA ASP A 58 2.94 -11.26 7.84
C ASP A 58 1.49 -10.95 8.22
N CYS A 59 0.95 -11.63 9.23
CA CYS A 59 -0.44 -11.50 9.64
C CYS A 59 -0.75 -10.10 10.16
N GLU A 60 0.02 -9.59 11.12
CA GLU A 60 -0.19 -8.26 11.70
C GLU A 60 0.05 -7.16 10.64
N THR A 61 1.06 -7.33 9.79
CA THR A 61 1.34 -6.37 8.72
C THR A 61 0.19 -6.30 7.70
N LEU A 62 -0.35 -7.46 7.30
CA LEU A 62 -1.52 -7.51 6.41
C LEU A 62 -2.76 -6.94 7.09
N GLU A 63 -2.98 -7.23 8.37
CA GLU A 63 -4.07 -6.66 9.16
C GLU A 63 -3.99 -5.12 9.18
N GLY A 64 -2.82 -4.56 9.45
CA GLY A 64 -2.59 -3.11 9.38
C GLY A 64 -2.92 -2.53 8.01
N ALA A 65 -2.51 -3.20 6.93
CA ALA A 65 -2.85 -2.78 5.57
C ALA A 65 -4.37 -2.81 5.31
N LEU A 66 -5.07 -3.85 5.75
CA LEU A 66 -6.53 -4.00 5.58
C LEU A 66 -7.32 -3.00 6.43
N ASN A 67 -6.87 -2.71 7.66
CA ASN A 67 -7.47 -1.70 8.53
C ASN A 67 -7.35 -0.30 7.90
N ARG A 68 -6.17 0.05 7.39
CA ARG A 68 -5.97 1.29 6.64
C ARG A 68 -6.85 1.36 5.40
N LEU A 69 -6.95 0.26 4.64
CA LEU A 69 -7.80 0.20 3.45
C LEU A 69 -9.26 0.46 3.80
N LYS A 70 -9.79 -0.20 4.83
CA LYS A 70 -11.18 -0.03 5.29
C LYS A 70 -11.48 1.42 5.72
N ALA A 71 -10.59 2.03 6.50
CA ALA A 71 -10.75 3.42 6.91
C ALA A 71 -10.67 4.39 5.71
N THR A 72 -9.79 4.09 4.74
CA THR A 72 -9.65 4.88 3.51
C THR A 72 -10.87 4.73 2.61
N GLN A 73 -11.42 3.52 2.48
CA GLN A 73 -12.66 3.26 1.75
C GLN A 73 -13.82 4.07 2.34
N ALA A 74 -14.02 4.00 3.66
CA ALA A 74 -15.08 4.74 4.33
C ALA A 74 -14.96 6.26 4.09
N GLU A 75 -13.73 6.80 4.15
CA GLU A 75 -13.49 8.22 3.87
C GLU A 75 -13.71 8.58 2.40
N ALA A 76 -13.29 7.71 1.46
CA ALA A 76 -13.53 7.92 0.03
C ALA A 76 -15.04 7.92 -0.29
N LEU A 77 -15.80 6.96 0.24
CA LEU A 77 -17.26 6.91 0.06
C LEU A 77 -17.93 8.17 0.64
N ARG A 78 -17.55 8.58 1.86
CA ARG A 78 -18.06 9.82 2.47
C ARG A 78 -17.77 11.06 1.62
N ARG A 79 -16.60 11.14 0.99
CA ARG A 79 -16.26 12.26 0.08
C ARG A 79 -17.00 12.18 -1.25
N ASN A 80 -17.20 10.97 -1.77
CA ASN A 80 -17.97 10.73 -2.98
C ASN A 80 -19.45 11.13 -2.78
N ASP A 81 -20.05 10.83 -1.62
CA ASP A 81 -21.42 11.25 -1.29
C ASP A 81 -21.61 12.78 -1.23
N LEU A 82 -20.51 13.53 -1.05
CA LEU A 82 -20.49 14.99 -1.00
C LEU A 82 -20.05 15.63 -2.33
N ALA A 83 -19.56 14.83 -3.28
CA ALA A 83 -19.10 15.31 -4.58
C ALA A 83 -20.25 15.96 -5.36
N GLN A 84 -19.96 17.05 -6.05
CA GLN A 84 -20.96 17.73 -6.89
C GLN A 84 -20.94 17.21 -8.34
N ASP A 85 -19.88 16.48 -8.70
CA ASP A 85 -19.63 15.92 -10.03
C ASP A 85 -18.91 14.57 -9.88
N ASP A 86 -19.26 13.59 -10.72
CA ASP A 86 -18.59 12.29 -10.81
C ASP A 86 -17.08 12.45 -11.04
N ALA A 87 -16.62 13.52 -11.70
CA ALA A 87 -15.21 13.83 -11.93
C ALA A 87 -14.40 14.15 -10.65
N GLU A 88 -15.07 14.37 -9.52
CA GLU A 88 -14.47 14.59 -8.21
C GLU A 88 -14.38 13.31 -7.36
N MET A 89 -15.14 12.27 -7.73
CA MET A 89 -15.24 11.02 -6.99
C MET A 89 -13.95 10.20 -7.09
N PHE A 90 -13.59 9.54 -6.00
CA PHE A 90 -12.55 8.52 -6.00
C PHE A 90 -13.03 7.26 -6.71
N ASP A 91 -12.16 6.70 -7.54
CA ASP A 91 -12.36 5.43 -8.25
C ASP A 91 -11.77 4.26 -7.46
N PHE A 92 -10.58 4.50 -6.89
CA PHE A 92 -9.81 3.50 -6.16
C PHE A 92 -9.39 4.02 -4.80
N VAL A 93 -9.21 3.08 -3.87
CA VAL A 93 -8.47 3.32 -2.62
C VAL A 93 -7.31 2.35 -2.53
N ALA A 94 -6.21 2.77 -1.90
CA ALA A 94 -5.05 1.92 -1.68
C ALA A 94 -4.44 2.12 -0.29
N SER A 95 -3.77 1.08 0.22
CA SER A 95 -2.95 1.14 1.43
C SER A 95 -1.64 0.38 1.23
N ILE A 96 -0.58 0.81 1.92
CA ILE A 96 0.70 0.12 1.96
C ILE A 96 1.17 0.09 3.42
N GLU A 97 1.35 -1.10 3.98
CA GLU A 97 1.88 -1.28 5.33
C GLU A 97 3.19 -2.04 5.31
N GLY A 98 4.22 -1.44 5.91
CA GLY A 98 5.53 -2.07 6.06
C GLY A 98 5.56 -2.85 7.38
N GLY A 99 6.29 -3.96 7.39
CA GLY A 99 6.49 -4.78 8.57
C GLY A 99 7.81 -5.53 8.51
N CYS A 100 8.15 -6.16 9.64
CA CYS A 100 9.35 -6.97 9.78
C CYS A 100 8.99 -8.39 10.20
N ALA A 101 9.82 -9.38 9.87
CA ALA A 101 9.66 -10.72 10.40
C ALA A 101 11.00 -11.44 10.47
N TRP A 102 11.13 -12.34 11.45
CA TRP A 102 12.21 -13.32 11.47
C TRP A 102 11.99 -14.37 10.38
N ARG A 103 13.05 -14.63 9.61
CA ARG A 103 13.14 -15.53 8.46
C ARG A 103 14.33 -16.46 8.62
N ALA A 104 14.29 -17.58 7.91
CA ALA A 104 15.48 -18.40 7.76
C ALA A 104 16.48 -17.68 6.85
N ALA A 105 17.74 -17.58 7.27
CA ALA A 105 18.77 -16.90 6.50
C ALA A 105 18.99 -17.49 5.09
N ASP A 106 18.69 -18.79 4.91
CA ASP A 106 18.80 -19.50 3.63
C ASP A 106 17.49 -19.51 2.81
N GLY A 107 16.43 -18.88 3.32
CA GLY A 107 15.12 -18.84 2.67
C GLY A 107 14.32 -20.14 2.78
N SER A 108 14.75 -21.12 3.57
CA SER A 108 14.05 -22.39 3.74
C SER A 108 12.75 -22.24 4.54
N GLU A 109 11.69 -22.93 4.10
CA GLU A 109 10.47 -23.07 4.89
C GLU A 109 10.73 -24.07 6.04
N GLY A 110 10.73 -23.56 7.28
CA GLY A 110 10.90 -24.38 8.49
C GLY A 110 12.32 -24.39 9.08
N GLY A 111 13.28 -23.69 8.45
CA GLY A 111 14.62 -23.48 9.01
C GLY A 111 14.62 -22.55 10.24
N PRO A 112 15.76 -22.44 10.94
CA PRO A 112 15.93 -21.52 12.07
C PRO A 112 15.66 -20.08 11.62
N LYS A 113 14.82 -19.36 12.33
CA LYS A 113 14.47 -17.97 11.98
C LYS A 113 15.42 -16.99 12.65
N ASP A 114 16.58 -16.77 12.04
CA ASP A 114 17.69 -15.98 12.58
C ASP A 114 18.02 -14.71 11.75
N ALA A 115 17.34 -14.50 10.61
CA ALA A 115 17.48 -13.31 9.79
C ALA A 115 16.25 -12.40 9.95
N LEU A 116 16.46 -11.12 10.27
CA LEU A 116 15.38 -10.14 10.28
C LEU A 116 15.19 -9.58 8.87
N ALA A 117 13.98 -9.67 8.32
CA ALA A 117 13.66 -9.12 7.01
C ALA A 117 12.52 -8.10 7.09
N CYS A 118 12.60 -7.05 6.29
CA CYS A 118 11.51 -6.09 6.10
C CYS A 118 10.79 -6.31 4.77
N PHE A 119 9.49 -6.05 4.75
CA PHE A 119 8.62 -6.18 3.58
C PHE A 119 7.43 -5.23 3.72
N ALA A 120 6.56 -5.19 2.72
CA ALA A 120 5.30 -4.47 2.78
C ALA A 120 4.14 -5.26 2.18
N TRP A 121 2.95 -5.06 2.73
CA TRP A 121 1.68 -5.42 2.11
C TRP A 121 1.06 -4.21 1.45
N ALA A 122 0.76 -4.34 0.16
CA ALA A 122 0.00 -3.38 -0.62
C ALA A 122 -1.40 -3.92 -0.89
N THR A 123 -2.40 -3.06 -0.72
CA THR A 123 -3.78 -3.37 -1.08
C THR A 123 -4.36 -2.26 -1.93
N VAL A 124 -5.26 -2.63 -2.85
CA VAL A 124 -6.00 -1.71 -3.71
C VAL A 124 -7.42 -2.21 -3.82
N GLN A 125 -8.39 -1.30 -3.80
CA GLN A 125 -9.80 -1.62 -3.99
C GLN A 125 -10.40 -0.73 -5.07
N ASP A 126 -11.11 -1.36 -6.00
CA ASP A 126 -12.04 -0.69 -6.91
C ASP A 126 -13.33 -0.38 -6.14
N LEU A 127 -13.69 0.90 -6.02
CA LEU A 127 -14.87 1.33 -5.27
C LEU A 127 -16.19 0.96 -5.96
N LYS A 128 -16.17 0.74 -7.28
CA LYS A 128 -17.37 0.37 -8.05
C LYS A 128 -17.70 -1.11 -7.92
N SER A 129 -16.71 -1.98 -8.15
CA SER A 129 -16.91 -3.44 -8.05
C SER A 129 -16.74 -3.98 -6.64
N GLY A 130 -16.09 -3.22 -5.76
CA GLY A 130 -15.72 -3.64 -4.41
C GLY A 130 -14.55 -4.63 -4.37
N VAL A 131 -13.99 -5.03 -5.51
CA VAL A 131 -12.90 -6.01 -5.60
C VAL A 131 -11.64 -5.48 -4.93
N VAL A 132 -11.03 -6.32 -4.09
CA VAL A 132 -9.79 -5.99 -3.37
C VAL A 132 -8.64 -6.84 -3.91
N GLY A 133 -7.64 -6.17 -4.48
CA GLY A 133 -6.32 -6.73 -4.78
C GLY A 133 -5.39 -6.62 -3.59
N ARG A 134 -4.55 -7.63 -3.38
CA ARG A 134 -3.55 -7.68 -2.30
C ARG A 134 -2.26 -8.25 -2.86
N SER A 135 -1.14 -7.69 -2.46
CA SER A 135 0.18 -8.18 -2.83
C SER A 135 1.18 -7.91 -1.71
N ARG A 136 2.10 -8.83 -1.51
CA ARG A 136 3.25 -8.66 -0.62
C ARG A 136 4.47 -8.37 -1.47
N SER A 137 5.28 -7.39 -1.07
CA SER A 137 6.55 -7.12 -1.74
C SER A 137 7.53 -8.29 -1.58
N ALA A 138 8.58 -8.30 -2.40
CA ALA A 138 9.79 -9.00 -2.03
C ALA A 138 10.28 -8.50 -0.66
N GLU A 139 11.04 -9.34 0.04
CA GLU A 139 11.62 -8.98 1.31
C GLU A 139 13.09 -8.58 1.16
N PHE A 140 13.53 -7.71 2.06
CA PHE A 140 14.92 -7.27 2.18
C PHE A 140 15.44 -7.71 3.55
N VAL A 141 16.46 -8.58 3.55
CA VAL A 141 17.12 -9.02 4.78
C VAL A 141 17.94 -7.85 5.32
N LEU A 142 17.67 -7.48 6.57
CA LEU A 142 18.35 -6.40 7.26
C LEU A 142 19.77 -6.81 7.65
N PRO A 143 20.71 -5.84 7.72
CA PRO A 143 22.04 -6.11 8.26
C PRO A 143 21.98 -6.69 9.67
N ALA A 144 22.91 -7.60 10.00
CA ALA A 144 22.94 -8.28 11.30
C ALA A 144 22.99 -7.31 12.50
N SER A 145 23.65 -6.17 12.35
CA SER A 145 23.71 -5.12 13.39
C SER A 145 22.34 -4.48 13.69
N ILE A 146 21.46 -4.38 12.70
CA ILE A 146 20.09 -3.90 12.88
C ILE A 146 19.22 -5.00 13.49
N ALA A 147 19.37 -6.24 13.01
CA ALA A 147 18.66 -7.39 13.56
C ALA A 147 18.94 -7.58 15.06
N GLN A 148 20.20 -7.43 15.48
CA GLN A 148 20.58 -7.54 16.89
C GLN A 148 19.90 -6.47 17.76
N ARG A 149 19.87 -5.22 17.31
CA ARG A 149 19.21 -4.13 18.05
C ARG A 149 17.72 -4.38 18.26
N VAL A 150 17.03 -4.88 17.23
CA VAL A 150 15.62 -5.28 17.35
C VAL A 150 15.45 -6.47 18.29
N ALA A 151 16.37 -7.44 18.28
CA ALA A 151 16.35 -8.56 19.23
C ALA A 151 16.56 -8.09 20.69
N ASP A 152 17.32 -7.02 20.88
CA ASP A 152 17.57 -6.40 22.19
C ASP A 152 16.43 -5.45 22.62
N GLY A 153 15.43 -5.22 21.76
CA GLY A 153 14.26 -4.37 22.04
C GLY A 153 14.47 -2.87 21.83
N GLU A 154 15.50 -2.48 21.05
CA GLU A 154 15.80 -1.10 20.66
C GLU A 154 15.09 -0.64 19.37
#